data_AF-A0AAN9A080-F1
#
_entry.id   AF-A0AAN9A080-F1
#
_cell.length_a   1.000
_cell.length_b   1.000
_cell.length_c   1.000
_cell.angle_alpha   90.00
_cell.angle_beta   90.00
_cell.angle_gamma   90.00
#
_symmetry.space_group_name_H-M   'P 1'
#
loop_
_entity.id
_entity.type
_entity.pdbx_description
1 polymer ?
#
loop_
_entity_poly.entity_id
_entity_poly.type
_entity_poly.pdbx_seq_one_letter_code
_entity_poly.pdbx_strand_id
1 'polypeptide(L)' 'MAGAATCDRMAGAATCDRMAGAATCDRMAGAATCDRMAGAATCDRMAGAATWDQA' A
#
# COMPACT_ATOMS: atom_id res chain seq x y z
N MET A 1 11.70 7.28 0.32
CA MET A 1 12.45 6.16 -0.28
C MET A 1 11.96 6.00 -1.70
N ALA A 2 12.84 6.07 -2.71
CA ALA A 2 12.51 5.61 -4.06
C ALA A 2 12.76 4.10 -4.06
N GLY A 3 11.72 3.30 -3.85
CA GLY A 3 11.86 1.88 -3.63
C GLY A 3 10.58 1.16 -3.96
N ALA A 4 10.69 0.07 -4.72
CA ALA A 4 9.57 -0.84 -4.91
C ALA A 4 9.28 -1.54 -3.58
N ALA A 5 8.09 -1.34 -3.03
CA ALA A 5 7.65 -1.99 -1.81
C ALA A 5 6.84 -3.23 -2.19
N THR A 6 7.35 -4.42 -1.84
CA THR A 6 6.65 -5.69 -2.02
C THR A 6 6.27 -6.23 -0.64
N CYS A 7 4.98 -6.49 -0.43
CA CYS A 7 4.47 -7.05 0.80
C CYS A 7 3.56 -8.26 0.49
N ASP A 8 3.99 -9.46 0.87
CA ASP A 8 3.21 -10.68 0.56
C ASP A 8 1.94 -10.79 1.41
N ARG A 9 1.99 -10.33 2.66
CA ARG A 9 0.87 -10.44 3.60
C ARG A 9 0.90 -9.33 4.65
N MET A 10 -0.04 -8.40 4.57
CA MET A 10 -0.31 -7.45 5.63
C MET A 10 -1.62 -7.80 6.33
N ALA A 11 -1.57 -7.85 7.66
CA ALA A 11 -2.74 -8.03 8.52
C ALA A 11 -2.75 -6.91 9.56
N GLY A 12 -3.84 -6.15 9.65
CA GLY A 12 -4.00 -5.02 10.56
C GLY A 12 -4.04 -3.65 9.86
N ALA A 13 -3.90 -2.59 10.65
CA ALA A 13 -3.85 -1.23 10.14
C ALA A 13 -2.43 -0.88 9.67
N ALA A 14 -2.26 -0.57 8.39
CA ALA A 14 -0.99 -0.13 7.83
C ALA A 14 -1.07 1.35 7.45
N THR A 15 -0.16 2.17 7.97
CA THR A 15 -0.02 3.58 7.61
C THR A 15 1.34 3.81 6.98
N CYS A 16 1.37 4.50 5.84
CA CYS A 16 2.60 4.81 5.10
C CYS A 16 2.56 6.26 4.59
N ASP A 17 3.45 7.10 5.08
CA ASP A 17 3.37 8.55 4.82
C ASP A 17 3.88 8.97 3.44
N ARG A 18 4.95 8.34 2.92
CA ARG A 18 5.57 8.77 1.66
C ARG A 18 6.27 7.62 0.94
N MET A 19 5.60 7.03 -0.04
CA MET A 19 6.19 6.05 -0.96
C MET A 19 6.41 6.68 -2.34
N ALA A 20 7.63 6.53 -2.87
CA ALA A 20 7.92 6.84 -4.26
C ALA A 20 8.35 5.53 -4.95
N GLY A 21 7.60 5.09 -5.94
CA GLY A 21 7.80 3.81 -6.62
C GLY A 21 6.52 2.97 -6.71
N ALA A 22 6.65 1.77 -7.28
CA ALA A 22 5.55 0.81 -7.34
C ALA A 22 5.39 0.09 -5.99
N ALA A 23 4.16 -0.04 -5.52
CA ALA A 23 3.82 -0.82 -4.34
C ALA A 23 2.96 -2.01 -4.76
N THR A 24 3.42 -3.23 -4.46
CA THR A 24 2.71 -4.48 -4.73
C THR A 24 2.39 -5.17 -3.40
N CYS A 25 1.12 -5.53 -3.21
CA CYS A 25 0.66 -6.29 -2.05
C CYS A 25 -0.16 -7.52 -2.49
N ASP A 26 0.28 -8.73 -2.12
CA ASP A 26 -0.43 -9.95 -2.54
C ASP A 26 -1.68 -10.20 -1.70
N ARG A 27 -1.60 -10.04 -0.37
CA ARG A 27 -2.74 -10.12 0.54
C ARG A 27 -2.71 -9.02 1.58
N MET A 28 -3.79 -8.26 1.65
CA MET A 28 -4.04 -7.28 2.68
C MET A 28 -5.35 -7.63 3.40
N ALA A 29 -5.30 -7.77 4.73
CA ALA A 29 -6.45 -7.96 5.59
C ALA A 29 -6.47 -6.86 6.66
N GLY A 30 -7.29 -5.83 6.47
CA GLY A 30 -7.34 -4.67 7.37
C GLY A 30 -7.48 -3.34 6.63
N ALA A 31 -7.20 -2.24 7.34
CA ALA A 31 -7.21 -0.90 6.79
C ALA A 31 -5.79 -0.49 6.36
N ALA A 32 -5.60 -0.04 5.12
CA ALA A 32 -4.34 0.57 4.70
C ALA A 32 -4.56 2.02 4.29
N THR A 33 -3.69 2.89 4.77
CA THR A 33 -3.72 4.32 4.46
C THR A 33 -2.35 4.73 3.99
N CYS A 34 -2.26 5.27 2.78
CA CYS A 34 -1.07 5.97 2.30
C CYS A 34 -1.41 7.41 2.01
N ASP A 35 -0.61 8.34 2.56
CA ASP A 35 -0.84 9.78 2.41
C ASP A 35 -0.13 10.39 1.20
N ARG A 36 0.92 9.75 0.69
CA ARG A 36 1.65 10.26 -0.48
C ARG A 36 2.27 9.11 -1.25
N MET A 37 1.60 8.67 -2.31
CA MET A 37 2.17 7.73 -3.24
C MET A 37 2.44 8.36 -4.61
N ALA A 38 3.72 8.37 -4.98
CA ALA A 38 4.15 8.70 -6.34
C ALA A 38 4.52 7.38 -7.05
N GLY A 39 3.53 6.75 -7.71
CA GLY A 39 3.69 5.49 -8.42
C GLY A 39 2.41 4.68 -8.52
N ALA A 40 2.54 3.44 -9.01
CA ALA A 40 1.43 2.50 -9.14
C ALA A 40 1.32 1.62 -7.87
N ALA A 41 0.13 1.56 -7.29
CA ALA A 41 -0.23 0.57 -6.26
C ALA A 41 -1.03 -0.56 -6.89
N THR A 42 -0.62 -1.80 -6.66
CA THR A 42 -1.42 -2.98 -6.99
C THR A 42 -1.60 -3.88 -5.77
N CYS A 43 -2.83 -4.33 -5.56
CA CYS A 43 -3.18 -5.29 -4.51
C CYS A 43 -3.96 -6.45 -5.13
N ASP A 44 -3.46 -7.68 -5.01
CA ASP A 44 -4.11 -8.86 -5.61
C ASP A 44 -5.31 -9.35 -4.78
N ARG A 45 -5.20 -9.34 -3.45
CA ARG A 45 -6.30 -9.65 -2.53
C ARG A 45 -6.39 -8.64 -1.41
N MET A 46 -7.52 -7.97 -1.32
CA MET A 46 -7.82 -7.03 -0.25
C MET A 46 -9.11 -7.43 0.47
N ALA A 47 -9.01 -7.60 1.78
CA ALA A 47 -10.13 -7.78 2.69
C ALA A 47 -10.10 -6.61 3.69
N GLY A 48 -10.78 -5.53 3.34
CA GLY A 48 -10.81 -4.30 4.13
C GLY A 48 -10.84 -3.04 3.25
N ALA A 49 -10.47 -1.90 3.83
CA ALA A 49 -10.44 -0.62 3.13
C ALA A 49 -9.00 -0.19 2.86
N ALA A 50 -8.68 0.17 1.63
CA ALA A 50 -7.42 0.83 1.31
C ALA A 50 -7.69 2.21 0.72
N THR A 51 -6.99 3.20 1.24
CA THR A 51 -6.99 4.56 0.72
C THR A 51 -5.57 4.95 0.35
N TRP A 52 -5.37 5.31 -0.91
CA TRP A 52 -4.11 5.78 -1.43
C TRP A 52 -4.32 7.22 -1.87
N ASP A 53 -3.68 8.16 -1.18
CA ASP A 53 -3.64 9.56 -1.58
C ASP A 53 -2.45 9.74 -2.53
N GLN A 54 -2.77 10.05 -3.79
CA GLN A 54 -1.81 10.33 -4.84
C GLN A 54 -1.58 11.85 -4.82
N ALA A 55 -0.38 12.28 -4.43
CA ALA A 55 -0.02 13.69 -4.50
C ALA A 55 0.39 14.13 -5.91
#